data_AF-K6TXF0-F1
#
_entry.id   AF-K6TXF0-F1
#
_cell.length_a   1.000
_cell.length_b   1.000
_cell.length_c   1.000
_cell.angle_alpha   90.00
_cell.angle_beta   90.00
_cell.angle_gamma   90.00
#
_symmetry.space_group_name_H-M   'P 1'
#
loop_
_entity.id
_entity.type
_entity.pdbx_description
1 polymer ?
#
loop_
_entity_poly.entity_id
_entity_poly.type
_entity_poly.pdbx_seq_one_letter_code
_entity_poly.pdbx_strand_id
1 'polypeptide(L)'
;MKYEKLFLSITFSLAYFISIIFLPKANIGSLIIVMMVPAFAAIVATLAEFKSLKELFKPFFYKVSIKSLFFAILYPLCIISLCAFLALYTKKGTLSQDWHYAIINILKLILASIVLFIGGLFEEYGWRGYLLPRLIKKYNIKKAHLAVGIIWVLYNMPAFIILNLHHGGGTALLYILVQCAAFFALNYAFTYLYTLSQNVILPSVMHVLWVNINVAVLGETYKNSSNGIIIGRVLLINGQCLFGLIFLCLFALYAHRKFSKY
;
A
#
# COMPACT_ATOMS: atom_id res chain seq x y z
N MET A 1 -14.03 -12.62 -16.94
CA MET A 1 -13.35 -13.37 -15.86
C MET A 1 -12.21 -14.26 -16.32
N LYS A 2 -12.12 -14.67 -17.61
CA LYS A 2 -10.97 -15.45 -18.10
C LYS A 2 -9.63 -14.71 -17.84
N TYR A 3 -9.53 -13.46 -18.27
CA TYR A 3 -8.29 -12.68 -18.15
C TYR A 3 -8.03 -12.18 -16.72
N GLU A 4 -9.07 -11.89 -15.94
CA GLU A 4 -8.92 -11.59 -14.51
C GLU A 4 -8.39 -12.79 -13.72
N LYS A 5 -8.84 -14.01 -14.03
CA LYS A 5 -8.29 -15.24 -13.45
C LYS A 5 -6.84 -15.46 -13.86
N LEU A 6 -6.48 -15.18 -15.13
CA LEU A 6 -5.11 -15.24 -15.61
C LEU A 6 -4.21 -14.27 -14.84
N PHE A 7 -4.64 -13.01 -14.71
CA PHE A 7 -3.96 -11.98 -13.91
C PHE A 7 -3.71 -12.49 -12.49
N LEU A 8 -4.75 -12.91 -11.78
CA LEU A 8 -4.62 -13.38 -10.39
C LEU A 8 -3.70 -14.59 -10.29
N SER A 9 -3.81 -15.55 -11.21
CA SER A 9 -2.97 -16.77 -11.21
C SER A 9 -1.48 -16.43 -11.34
N ILE A 10 -1.13 -15.56 -12.29
CA ILE A 10 0.26 -15.10 -12.47
C ILE A 10 0.70 -14.31 -11.24
N THR A 11 -0.13 -13.38 -10.76
CA THR A 11 0.21 -12.51 -9.63
C THR A 11 0.50 -13.31 -8.37
N PHE A 12 -0.40 -14.20 -7.96
CA PHE A 12 -0.22 -15.01 -6.77
C PHE A 12 0.96 -15.98 -6.92
N SER A 13 1.07 -16.68 -8.04
CA SER A 13 2.13 -17.68 -8.24
C SER A 13 3.51 -17.05 -8.18
N LEU A 14 3.74 -15.97 -8.94
CA LEU A 14 5.05 -15.30 -8.98
C LEU A 14 5.34 -14.56 -7.67
N ALA A 15 4.38 -13.83 -7.12
CA ALA A 15 4.61 -13.06 -5.89
C ALA A 15 4.94 -13.97 -4.71
N TYR A 16 4.22 -15.10 -4.56
CA TYR A 16 4.49 -16.07 -3.51
C TYR A 16 5.83 -16.77 -3.72
N PHE A 17 6.12 -17.22 -4.95
CA PHE A 17 7.40 -17.84 -5.29
C PHE A 17 8.59 -16.93 -4.96
N ILE A 18 8.54 -15.68 -5.43
CA ILE A 18 9.60 -14.69 -5.18
C ILE A 18 9.70 -14.40 -3.68
N SER A 19 8.55 -14.22 -3.01
CA SER A 19 8.52 -13.91 -1.58
C SER A 19 9.17 -15.01 -0.73
N ILE A 20 8.82 -16.28 -0.99
CA ILE A 20 9.34 -17.44 -0.24
C ILE A 20 10.85 -17.61 -0.45
N ILE A 21 11.35 -17.34 -1.65
CA ILE A 21 12.78 -17.56 -1.97
C ILE A 21 13.66 -16.39 -1.50
N PHE A 22 13.19 -15.16 -1.65
CA PHE A 22 14.04 -13.98 -1.51
C PHE A 22 13.83 -13.17 -0.23
N LEU A 23 12.62 -13.18 0.36
CA LEU A 23 12.38 -12.44 1.61
C LEU A 23 13.09 -12.99 2.85
N PRO A 24 13.31 -14.33 3.01
CA PRO A 24 14.09 -14.83 4.13
C PRO A 24 15.54 -14.32 4.15
N LYS A 25 16.06 -13.87 2.99
CA LYS A 25 17.40 -13.28 2.87
C LYS A 25 17.43 -11.77 3.20
N ALA A 26 16.29 -11.22 3.67
CA ALA A 26 16.11 -9.81 4.07
C ALA A 26 16.55 -8.76 3.03
N ASN A 27 16.59 -9.12 1.74
CA ASN A 27 17.02 -8.18 0.70
C ASN A 27 15.85 -7.27 0.33
N ILE A 28 15.91 -5.99 0.71
CA ILE A 28 14.87 -4.98 0.43
C ILE A 28 14.57 -4.89 -1.08
N GLY A 29 15.56 -5.13 -1.94
CA GLY A 29 15.36 -5.16 -3.39
C GLY A 29 14.34 -6.22 -3.84
N SER A 30 14.20 -7.32 -3.08
CA SER A 30 13.22 -8.37 -3.39
C SER A 30 11.77 -7.93 -3.19
N LEU A 31 11.50 -7.00 -2.27
CA LEU A 31 10.15 -6.43 -2.12
C LEU A 31 9.76 -5.63 -3.35
N ILE A 32 10.68 -4.84 -3.90
CA ILE A 32 10.42 -4.07 -5.14
C ILE A 32 10.10 -5.01 -6.30
N ILE A 33 10.83 -6.14 -6.42
CA ILE A 33 10.53 -7.14 -7.45
C ILE A 33 9.12 -7.72 -7.26
N VAL A 34 8.71 -8.02 -6.03
CA VAL A 34 7.35 -8.50 -5.73
C VAL A 34 6.30 -7.45 -6.13
N MET A 35 6.55 -6.16 -5.86
CA MET A 35 5.66 -5.06 -6.24
C MET A 35 5.51 -4.90 -7.77
N MET A 36 6.49 -5.37 -8.56
CA MET A 36 6.41 -5.32 -10.03
C MET A 36 5.51 -6.41 -10.63
N VAL A 37 5.23 -7.48 -9.88
CA VAL A 37 4.49 -8.66 -10.36
C VAL A 37 3.06 -8.32 -10.84
N PRO A 38 2.25 -7.50 -10.13
CA PRO A 38 0.91 -7.14 -10.59
C PRO A 38 0.92 -6.45 -11.96
N ALA A 39 1.85 -5.52 -12.22
CA ALA A 39 1.93 -4.92 -13.55
C ALA A 39 2.28 -5.92 -14.64
N PHE A 40 3.26 -6.80 -14.38
CA PHE A 40 3.62 -7.85 -15.34
C PHE A 40 2.40 -8.72 -15.68
N ALA A 41 1.67 -9.18 -14.67
CA ALA A 41 0.45 -9.96 -14.86
C ALA A 41 -0.63 -9.17 -15.64
N ALA A 42 -0.79 -7.87 -15.35
CA ALA A 42 -1.76 -7.02 -16.05
C ALA A 42 -1.38 -6.81 -17.51
N ILE A 43 -0.09 -6.63 -17.83
CA ILE A 43 0.41 -6.50 -19.19
C ILE A 43 0.13 -7.80 -19.97
N VAL A 44 0.52 -8.95 -19.43
CA VAL A 44 0.28 -10.26 -20.06
C VAL A 44 -1.20 -10.48 -20.32
N ALA A 45 -2.04 -10.23 -19.32
CA ALA A 45 -3.48 -10.46 -19.44
C ALA A 45 -4.17 -9.45 -20.39
N THR A 46 -3.71 -8.21 -20.44
CA THR A 46 -4.23 -7.19 -21.39
C THR A 46 -3.83 -7.52 -22.82
N LEU A 47 -2.59 -7.92 -23.05
CA LEU A 47 -2.11 -8.31 -24.39
C LEU A 47 -2.79 -9.59 -24.88
N ALA A 48 -3.02 -10.57 -23.98
CA ALA A 48 -3.76 -11.78 -24.32
C ALA A 48 -5.22 -11.50 -24.72
N GLU A 49 -5.84 -10.47 -24.13
CA GLU A 49 -7.24 -10.11 -24.41
C GLU A 49 -7.39 -9.24 -25.65
N PHE A 50 -6.66 -8.14 -25.72
CA PHE A 50 -6.88 -7.10 -26.73
C PHE A 50 -5.88 -7.14 -27.88
N LYS A 51 -4.78 -7.90 -27.73
CA LYS A 51 -3.68 -7.96 -28.72
C LYS A 51 -3.18 -6.57 -29.14
N SER A 52 -3.23 -5.61 -28.22
CA SER A 52 -2.98 -4.19 -28.50
C SER A 52 -2.16 -3.54 -27.38
N LEU A 53 -1.07 -2.89 -27.76
CA LEU A 53 -0.23 -2.11 -26.85
C LEU A 53 -0.92 -0.82 -26.38
N LYS A 54 -1.87 -0.28 -27.16
CA LYS A 54 -2.55 0.99 -26.81
C LYS A 54 -3.36 0.87 -25.53
N GLU A 55 -3.98 -0.29 -25.28
CA GLU A 55 -4.77 -0.52 -24.06
C GLU A 55 -3.89 -0.52 -22.80
N LEU A 56 -2.58 -0.80 -22.92
CA LEU A 56 -1.66 -0.76 -21.77
C LEU A 56 -1.49 0.66 -21.22
N PHE A 57 -1.50 1.67 -22.08
CA PHE A 57 -1.25 3.05 -21.69
C PHE A 57 -2.50 3.82 -21.26
N LYS A 58 -3.69 3.27 -21.53
CA LYS A 58 -4.98 3.90 -21.22
C LYS A 58 -5.10 4.38 -19.76
N PRO A 59 -4.66 3.62 -18.72
CA PRO A 59 -4.74 4.07 -17.33
C PRO A 59 -3.93 5.34 -17.03
N PHE A 60 -2.97 5.72 -17.86
CA PHE A 60 -2.13 6.90 -17.66
C PHE A 60 -2.73 8.19 -18.22
N PHE A 61 -3.67 8.08 -19.15
CA PHE A 61 -4.24 9.23 -19.86
C PHE A 61 -5.58 9.74 -19.30
N TYR A 62 -6.10 9.11 -18.24
CA TYR A 62 -7.27 9.62 -17.55
C TYR A 62 -6.99 10.99 -16.91
N LYS A 63 -8.01 11.87 -16.88
CA LYS A 63 -7.86 13.22 -16.32
C LYS A 63 -7.55 13.18 -14.82
N VAL A 64 -6.60 14.01 -14.42
CA VAL A 64 -6.27 14.28 -13.01
C VAL A 64 -7.06 15.52 -12.57
N SER A 65 -7.87 15.38 -11.53
CA SER A 65 -8.56 16.52 -10.92
C SER A 65 -7.73 17.07 -9.77
N ILE A 66 -7.81 18.38 -9.52
CA ILE A 66 -7.10 19.00 -8.38
C ILE A 66 -7.49 18.36 -7.04
N LYS A 67 -8.76 17.96 -6.89
CA LYS A 67 -9.27 17.23 -5.72
C LYS A 67 -8.59 15.89 -5.54
N SER A 68 -8.39 15.13 -6.63
CA SER A 68 -7.70 13.84 -6.59
C SER A 68 -6.22 13.98 -6.25
N LEU A 69 -5.56 15.03 -6.74
CA LEU A 69 -4.17 15.34 -6.41
C LEU A 69 -4.03 15.70 -4.92
N PHE A 70 -4.86 16.62 -4.41
CA PHE A 70 -4.86 16.97 -2.99
C PHE A 70 -5.14 15.76 -2.11
N PHE A 71 -6.09 14.89 -2.49
CA PHE A 71 -6.37 13.69 -1.72
C PHE A 71 -5.17 12.73 -1.68
N ALA A 72 -4.52 12.48 -2.83
CA ALA A 72 -3.36 11.59 -2.91
C ALA A 72 -2.19 12.03 -2.02
N ILE A 73 -2.02 13.35 -1.83
CA ILE A 73 -0.94 13.92 -1.02
C ILE A 73 -1.35 14.08 0.46
N LEU A 74 -2.50 14.69 0.72
CA LEU A 74 -2.93 15.03 2.07
C LEU A 74 -3.38 13.82 2.86
N TYR A 75 -3.93 12.78 2.22
CA TYR A 75 -4.45 11.63 2.95
C TYR A 75 -3.35 10.90 3.76
N PRO A 76 -2.20 10.48 3.18
CA PRO A 76 -1.10 9.91 3.96
C PRO A 76 -0.59 10.85 5.05
N LEU A 77 -0.39 12.13 4.72
CA LEU A 77 0.09 13.15 5.66
C LEU A 77 -0.83 13.28 6.88
N CYS A 78 -2.14 13.35 6.66
CA CYS A 78 -3.12 13.46 7.74
C CYS A 78 -3.13 12.22 8.64
N ILE A 79 -3.20 11.02 8.05
CA ILE A 79 -3.25 9.77 8.85
C ILE A 79 -1.98 9.61 9.68
N ILE A 80 -0.81 9.83 9.07
CA ILE A 80 0.49 9.65 9.75
C ILE A 80 0.69 10.73 10.83
N SER A 81 0.29 11.98 10.57
CA SER A 81 0.35 13.05 11.57
C SER A 81 -0.58 12.79 12.75
N LEU A 82 -1.78 12.24 12.51
CA LEU A 82 -2.71 11.84 13.57
C LEU A 82 -2.13 10.71 14.43
N CYS A 83 -1.45 9.72 13.81
CA CYS A 83 -0.76 8.66 14.54
C CYS A 83 0.39 9.21 15.40
N ALA A 84 1.21 10.11 14.83
CA ALA A 84 2.30 10.77 15.54
C ALA A 84 1.77 11.60 16.73
N PHE A 85 0.72 12.39 16.52
CA PHE A 85 0.05 13.14 17.57
C PHE A 85 -0.46 12.24 18.68
N LEU A 86 -1.18 11.15 18.32
CA LEU A 86 -1.70 10.20 19.30
C LEU A 86 -0.58 9.52 20.10
N ALA A 87 0.55 9.21 19.47
CA ALA A 87 1.73 8.65 20.15
C ALA A 87 2.33 9.59 21.18
N LEU A 88 2.48 10.87 20.84
CA LEU A 88 2.99 11.88 21.77
C LEU A 88 1.98 12.15 22.90
N TYR A 89 0.71 12.33 22.55
CA TYR A 89 -0.36 12.61 23.52
C TYR A 89 -0.51 11.49 24.57
N THR A 90 -0.48 10.23 24.12
CA THR A 90 -0.58 9.06 25.00
C THR A 90 0.73 8.69 25.70
N LYS A 91 1.82 9.43 25.43
CA LYS A 91 3.19 9.13 25.90
C LYS A 91 3.68 7.72 25.51
N LYS A 92 3.13 7.16 24.41
CA LYS A 92 3.52 5.86 23.85
C LYS A 92 4.62 5.97 22.80
N GLY A 93 4.88 7.18 22.34
CA GLY A 93 6.10 7.54 21.61
C GLY A 93 6.66 8.88 22.09
N THR A 94 7.92 9.12 21.76
CA THR A 94 8.66 10.36 22.05
C THR A 94 9.30 10.88 20.78
N LEU A 95 9.64 12.17 20.73
CA LEU A 95 10.46 12.70 19.64
C LEU A 95 11.87 12.09 19.70
N SER A 96 12.44 11.81 18.54
CA SER A 96 13.85 11.44 18.43
C SER A 96 14.72 12.55 19.01
N GLN A 97 15.66 12.17 19.87
CA GLN A 97 16.67 13.09 20.38
C GLN A 97 17.84 13.26 19.39
N ASP A 98 18.02 12.29 18.49
CA ASP A 98 19.02 12.33 17.43
C ASP A 98 18.41 12.85 16.13
N TRP A 99 18.44 14.17 15.98
CA TRP A 99 17.97 14.87 14.78
C TRP A 99 18.87 14.60 13.57
N HIS A 100 20.16 14.32 13.79
CA HIS A 100 21.09 14.05 12.69
C HIS A 100 20.75 12.73 12.01
N TYR A 101 20.52 11.68 12.80
CA TYR A 101 20.05 10.39 12.31
C TYR A 101 18.70 10.50 11.58
N ALA A 102 17.75 11.25 12.15
CA ALA A 102 16.43 11.46 11.53
C ALA A 102 16.55 12.16 10.15
N ILE A 103 17.37 13.20 10.04
CA ILE A 103 17.61 13.92 8.78
C ILE A 103 18.26 13.01 7.74
N ILE A 104 19.29 12.25 8.12
CA ILE A 104 19.95 11.30 7.20
C ILE A 104 18.96 10.27 6.67
N ASN A 105 18.08 9.74 7.53
CA ASN A 105 17.06 8.79 7.11
C ASN A 105 16.06 9.41 6.13
N ILE A 106 15.62 10.65 6.37
CA ILE A 106 14.76 11.38 5.43
C ILE A 106 15.44 11.55 4.07
N LEU A 107 16.72 11.94 4.05
CA LEU A 107 17.48 12.09 2.81
C LEU A 107 17.61 10.76 2.05
N LYS A 108 17.88 9.65 2.75
CA LYS A 108 17.89 8.31 2.14
C LYS A 108 16.54 7.95 1.53
N LEU A 109 15.44 8.28 2.19
CA LEU A 109 14.09 8.03 1.67
C LEU A 109 13.77 8.89 0.45
N ILE A 110 14.22 10.16 0.42
CA ILE A 110 14.09 11.02 -0.76
C ILE A 110 14.83 10.39 -1.94
N LEU A 111 16.07 9.95 -1.75
CA LEU A 111 16.84 9.27 -2.80
C LEU A 111 16.18 7.96 -3.26
N ALA A 112 15.62 7.19 -2.32
CA ALA A 112 14.89 5.95 -2.61
C ALA A 112 13.50 6.19 -3.23
N SER A 113 12.96 7.42 -3.17
CA SER A 113 11.59 7.74 -3.59
C SER A 113 11.33 7.44 -5.06
N ILE A 114 12.33 7.62 -5.93
CA ILE A 114 12.18 7.30 -7.36
C ILE A 114 11.96 5.80 -7.56
N VAL A 115 12.79 4.97 -6.93
CA VAL A 115 12.70 3.51 -7.03
C VAL A 115 11.40 3.00 -6.42
N LEU A 116 11.02 3.53 -5.26
CA LEU A 116 9.78 3.18 -4.59
C LEU A 116 8.54 3.66 -5.34
N PHE A 117 8.62 4.82 -6.02
CA PHE A 117 7.56 5.28 -6.91
C PHE A 117 7.38 4.33 -8.10
N ILE A 118 8.48 3.85 -8.69
CA ILE A 118 8.41 2.86 -9.78
C ILE A 118 7.77 1.55 -9.27
N GLY A 119 8.20 1.05 -8.12
CA GLY A 119 7.60 -0.14 -7.49
C GLY A 119 6.10 0.04 -7.22
N GLY A 120 5.74 1.16 -6.57
CA GLY A 120 4.35 1.52 -6.31
C GLY A 120 3.54 1.69 -7.60
N LEU A 121 4.13 2.28 -8.65
CA LEU A 121 3.47 2.42 -9.94
C LEU A 121 3.13 1.08 -10.56
N PHE A 122 4.07 0.13 -10.56
CA PHE A 122 3.80 -1.20 -11.10
C PHE A 122 2.77 -1.96 -10.26
N GLU A 123 2.81 -1.84 -8.94
CA GLU A 123 1.82 -2.48 -8.08
C GLU A 123 0.42 -1.88 -8.32
N GLU A 124 0.30 -0.56 -8.28
CA GLU A 124 -0.95 0.16 -8.47
C GLU A 124 -1.51 0.02 -9.90
N TYR A 125 -0.65 -0.16 -10.90
CA TYR A 125 -1.07 -0.49 -12.25
C TYR A 125 -1.84 -1.82 -12.31
N GLY A 126 -1.37 -2.86 -11.63
CA GLY A 126 -2.09 -4.12 -11.53
C GLY A 126 -3.41 -3.98 -10.78
N TRP A 127 -3.41 -3.30 -9.63
CA TRP A 127 -4.60 -3.23 -8.77
C TRP A 127 -5.62 -2.19 -9.25
N ARG A 128 -5.22 -0.92 -9.36
CA ARG A 128 -6.10 0.22 -9.63
C ARG A 128 -6.19 0.51 -11.13
N GLY A 129 -5.16 0.17 -11.90
CA GLY A 129 -5.14 0.29 -13.37
C GLY A 129 -5.83 -0.87 -14.11
N TYR A 130 -5.77 -2.10 -13.58
CA TYR A 130 -6.27 -3.30 -14.26
C TYR A 130 -7.43 -3.99 -13.53
N LEU A 131 -7.21 -4.50 -12.31
CA LEU A 131 -8.19 -5.39 -11.64
C LEU A 131 -9.45 -4.65 -11.17
N LEU A 132 -9.28 -3.54 -10.45
CA LEU A 132 -10.39 -2.77 -9.86
C LEU A 132 -11.38 -2.28 -10.93
N PRO A 133 -10.97 -1.63 -12.04
CA PRO A 133 -11.90 -1.19 -13.09
C PRO A 133 -12.74 -2.33 -13.67
N ARG A 134 -12.14 -3.52 -13.86
CA ARG A 134 -12.80 -4.70 -14.41
C ARG A 134 -13.84 -5.26 -13.44
N LEU A 135 -13.50 -5.34 -12.15
CA LEU A 135 -14.44 -5.79 -11.12
C LEU A 135 -15.58 -4.80 -10.92
N ILE A 136 -15.33 -3.49 -11.03
CA ILE A 136 -16.38 -2.45 -10.99
C ILE A 136 -17.36 -2.65 -12.14
N LYS A 137 -16.87 -2.84 -13.37
CA LYS A 137 -17.72 -3.07 -14.56
C LYS A 137 -18.60 -4.32 -14.43
N LYS A 138 -18.10 -5.37 -13.76
CA LYS A 138 -18.83 -6.62 -13.60
C LYS A 138 -19.83 -6.59 -12.44
N TYR A 139 -19.50 -5.86 -11.39
CA TYR A 139 -20.28 -5.82 -10.16
C TYR A 139 -20.72 -4.37 -9.88
N ASN A 140 -20.34 -3.84 -8.72
CA ASN A 140 -20.45 -2.42 -8.37
C ASN A 140 -19.23 -2.06 -7.55
N ILE A 141 -19.04 -0.77 -7.26
CA ILE A 141 -17.84 -0.33 -6.56
C ILE A 141 -17.66 -0.98 -5.19
N LYS A 142 -18.74 -1.23 -4.44
CA LYS A 142 -18.66 -1.86 -3.12
C LYS A 142 -18.14 -3.28 -3.21
N LYS A 143 -18.75 -4.11 -4.06
CA LYS A 143 -18.36 -5.52 -4.23
C LYS A 143 -16.95 -5.62 -4.82
N ALA A 144 -16.64 -4.79 -5.81
CA ALA A 144 -15.31 -4.73 -6.41
C ALA A 144 -14.23 -4.33 -5.39
N HIS A 145 -14.48 -3.30 -4.61
CA HIS A 145 -13.60 -2.83 -3.54
C HIS A 145 -13.31 -3.92 -2.51
N LEU A 146 -14.36 -4.58 -1.98
CA LEU A 146 -14.19 -5.63 -0.97
C LEU A 146 -13.38 -6.80 -1.53
N ALA A 147 -13.66 -7.21 -2.77
CA ALA A 147 -12.90 -8.26 -3.44
C ALA A 147 -11.42 -7.87 -3.61
N VAL A 148 -11.13 -6.66 -4.11
CA VAL A 148 -9.75 -6.16 -4.26
C VAL A 148 -9.05 -6.07 -2.90
N GLY A 149 -9.74 -5.65 -1.85
CA GLY A 149 -9.17 -5.56 -0.51
C GLY A 149 -8.72 -6.92 0.03
N ILE A 150 -9.57 -7.94 -0.10
CA ILE A 150 -9.23 -9.32 0.30
C ILE A 150 -8.05 -9.83 -0.54
N ILE A 151 -8.13 -9.67 -1.86
CA ILE A 151 -7.08 -10.11 -2.79
C ILE A 151 -5.74 -9.44 -2.46
N TRP A 152 -5.75 -8.13 -2.17
CA TRP A 152 -4.54 -7.38 -1.88
C TRP A 152 -3.91 -7.78 -0.54
N VAL A 153 -4.73 -8.06 0.49
CA VAL A 153 -4.24 -8.63 1.75
C VAL A 153 -3.63 -10.00 1.55
N LEU A 154 -4.30 -10.88 0.79
CA LEU A 154 -3.78 -12.21 0.47
C LEU A 154 -2.47 -12.12 -0.33
N TYR A 155 -2.37 -11.21 -1.30
CA TYR A 155 -1.15 -10.98 -2.06
C TYR A 155 0.03 -10.61 -1.16
N ASN A 156 -0.18 -9.79 -0.13
CA ASN A 156 0.87 -9.38 0.81
C ASN A 156 1.15 -10.42 1.91
N MET A 157 0.34 -11.48 2.02
CA MET A 157 0.40 -12.44 3.13
C MET A 157 1.77 -13.12 3.29
N PRO A 158 2.48 -13.56 2.23
CA PRO A 158 3.81 -14.14 2.39
C PRO A 158 4.79 -13.17 3.03
N ALA A 159 4.76 -11.89 2.61
CA ALA A 159 5.63 -10.86 3.17
C ALA A 159 5.30 -10.60 4.65
N PHE A 160 4.01 -10.50 4.99
CA PHE A 160 3.59 -10.35 6.39
C PHE A 160 4.05 -11.52 7.26
N ILE A 161 3.90 -12.75 6.79
CA ILE A 161 4.29 -13.93 7.58
C ILE A 161 5.81 -13.98 7.72
N ILE A 162 6.56 -13.95 6.62
CA ILE A 162 8.02 -14.16 6.63
C ILE A 162 8.72 -13.05 7.43
N LEU A 163 8.37 -11.79 7.19
CA LEU A 163 9.07 -10.66 7.80
C LEU A 163 8.72 -10.51 9.29
N ASN A 164 7.47 -10.75 9.68
CA ASN A 164 7.08 -10.67 11.09
C ASN A 164 7.54 -11.89 11.89
N LEU A 165 7.64 -13.08 11.31
CA LEU A 165 8.28 -14.22 11.99
C LEU A 165 9.78 -13.97 12.20
N HIS A 166 10.44 -13.25 11.30
CA HIS A 166 11.85 -12.91 11.42
C HIS A 166 12.12 -11.77 12.43
N HIS A 167 11.30 -10.71 12.44
CA HIS A 167 11.57 -9.48 13.22
C HIS A 167 10.58 -9.22 14.37
N GLY A 168 9.43 -9.89 14.41
CA GLY A 168 8.32 -9.62 15.34
C GLY A 168 8.34 -10.43 16.64
N GLY A 169 9.21 -11.43 16.74
CA GLY A 169 9.36 -12.29 17.93
C GLY A 169 8.03 -12.87 18.42
N GLY A 170 7.80 -12.87 19.74
CA GLY A 170 6.57 -13.37 20.36
C GLY A 170 5.27 -12.60 20.01
N THR A 171 5.36 -11.48 19.29
CA THR A 171 4.21 -10.68 18.86
C THR A 171 3.90 -10.79 17.36
N ALA A 172 4.60 -11.68 16.64
CA ALA A 172 4.48 -11.83 15.19
C ALA A 172 3.04 -12.03 14.71
N LEU A 173 2.26 -12.88 15.38
CA LEU A 173 0.86 -13.13 15.01
C LEU A 173 0.00 -11.86 15.11
N LEU A 174 0.18 -11.09 16.19
CA LEU A 174 -0.55 -9.84 16.38
C LEU A 174 -0.15 -8.81 15.30
N TYR A 175 1.13 -8.71 14.97
CA TYR A 175 1.62 -7.89 13.86
C TYR A 175 0.93 -8.23 12.54
N ILE A 176 0.86 -9.52 12.19
CA ILE A 176 0.24 -10.00 10.95
C ILE A 176 -1.24 -9.62 10.92
N LEU A 177 -1.98 -9.89 12.00
CA LEU A 177 -3.42 -9.61 12.06
C LEU A 177 -3.71 -8.11 11.92
N VAL A 178 -2.94 -7.27 12.61
CA VAL A 178 -3.11 -5.81 12.55
C VAL A 178 -2.73 -5.28 11.17
N GLN A 179 -1.63 -5.76 10.55
CA GLN A 179 -1.23 -5.35 9.19
C GLN A 179 -2.28 -5.76 8.16
N CYS A 180 -2.83 -6.98 8.24
CA CYS A 180 -3.93 -7.41 7.38
C CYS A 180 -5.14 -6.47 7.48
N ALA A 181 -5.56 -6.13 8.71
CA ALA A 181 -6.66 -5.21 8.93
C ALA A 181 -6.35 -3.79 8.41
N ALA A 182 -5.13 -3.30 8.64
CA ALA A 182 -4.70 -1.97 8.21
C ALA A 182 -4.63 -1.86 6.69
N PHE A 183 -4.07 -2.86 5.99
CA PHE A 183 -4.04 -2.89 4.52
C PHE A 183 -5.44 -2.98 3.92
N PHE A 184 -6.31 -3.81 4.52
CA PHE A 184 -7.71 -3.87 4.10
C PHE A 184 -8.40 -2.51 4.26
N ALA A 185 -8.19 -1.83 5.39
CA ALA A 185 -8.75 -0.49 5.63
C ALA A 185 -8.15 0.56 4.70
N LEU A 186 -6.83 0.52 4.46
CA LEU A 186 -6.12 1.43 3.55
C LEU A 186 -6.62 1.30 2.10
N ASN A 187 -7.03 0.10 1.67
CA ASN A 187 -7.62 -0.10 0.34
C ASN A 187 -8.85 0.81 0.10
N TYR A 188 -9.55 1.25 1.15
CA TYR A 188 -10.65 2.21 1.00
C TYR A 188 -10.16 3.55 0.49
N ALA A 189 -9.00 4.04 0.94
CA ALA A 189 -8.41 5.27 0.46
C ALA A 189 -8.05 5.21 -1.01
N PHE A 190 -7.42 4.10 -1.44
CA PHE A 190 -7.07 3.91 -2.84
C PHE A 190 -8.30 3.79 -3.75
N THR A 191 -9.32 3.05 -3.31
CA THR A 191 -10.57 2.92 -4.05
C THR A 191 -11.31 4.26 -4.10
N TYR A 192 -11.30 5.01 -3.00
CA TYR A 192 -11.87 6.36 -2.97
C TYR A 192 -11.13 7.31 -3.91
N LEU A 193 -9.80 7.28 -3.94
CA LEU A 193 -9.00 8.03 -4.90
C LEU A 193 -9.35 7.64 -6.35
N TYR A 194 -9.57 6.35 -6.62
CA TYR A 194 -10.06 5.89 -7.93
C TYR A 194 -11.40 6.53 -8.33
N THR A 195 -12.31 6.78 -7.39
CA THR A 195 -13.56 7.51 -7.68
C THR A 195 -13.36 8.99 -8.00
N LEU A 196 -12.24 9.58 -7.57
CA LEU A 196 -11.87 10.96 -7.87
C LEU A 196 -11.10 11.08 -9.20
N SER A 197 -10.31 10.06 -9.54
CA SER A 197 -9.60 9.94 -10.81
C SER A 197 -9.18 8.49 -11.06
N GLN A 198 -9.40 8.02 -12.28
CA GLN A 198 -8.98 6.68 -12.72
C GLN A 198 -7.53 6.66 -13.22
N ASN A 199 -6.79 7.77 -13.08
CA ASN A 199 -5.40 7.85 -13.50
C ASN A 199 -4.51 7.11 -12.50
N VAL A 200 -3.75 6.12 -12.98
CA VAL A 200 -2.89 5.26 -12.15
C VAL A 200 -1.72 6.00 -11.48
N ILE A 201 -1.32 7.17 -12.00
CA ILE A 201 -0.23 7.96 -11.42
C ILE A 201 -0.57 8.39 -10.00
N LEU A 202 -1.82 8.77 -9.73
CA LEU A 202 -2.25 9.27 -8.42
C LEU A 202 -2.20 8.23 -7.30
N PRO A 203 -2.75 7.01 -7.43
CA PRO A 203 -2.56 5.98 -6.41
C PRO A 203 -1.08 5.63 -6.25
N SER A 204 -0.27 5.71 -7.31
CA SER A 204 1.19 5.48 -7.22
C SER A 204 1.90 6.54 -6.37
N VAL A 205 1.53 7.82 -6.55
CA VAL A 205 1.98 8.93 -5.69
C VAL A 205 1.54 8.70 -4.25
N MET A 206 0.26 8.35 -4.02
CA MET A 206 -0.24 8.09 -2.68
C MET A 206 0.48 6.91 -2.03
N HIS A 207 0.80 5.86 -2.79
CA HIS A 207 1.53 4.68 -2.33
C HIS A 207 2.94 5.08 -1.85
N VAL A 208 3.73 5.77 -2.67
CA VAL A 208 5.10 6.13 -2.28
C VAL A 208 5.13 7.10 -1.09
N LEU A 209 4.19 8.04 -1.04
CA LEU A 209 4.03 8.95 0.11
C LEU A 209 3.64 8.17 1.37
N TRP A 210 2.71 7.23 1.26
CA TRP A 210 2.34 6.36 2.37
C TRP A 210 3.53 5.59 2.91
N VAL A 211 4.34 4.96 2.06
CA VAL A 211 5.52 4.20 2.49
C VAL A 211 6.57 5.13 3.10
N ASN A 212 6.98 6.18 2.40
CA ASN A 212 8.11 7.02 2.82
C ASN A 212 7.81 7.85 4.05
N ILE A 213 6.64 8.49 4.11
CA ILE A 213 6.29 9.33 5.26
C ILE A 213 6.09 8.45 6.49
N ASN A 214 5.53 7.25 6.33
CA ASN A 214 5.32 6.35 7.45
C ASN A 214 6.66 5.88 8.02
N VAL A 215 7.61 5.45 7.17
CA VAL A 215 8.96 5.10 7.61
C VAL A 215 9.68 6.31 8.25
N ALA A 216 9.65 7.48 7.60
CA ALA A 216 10.30 8.68 8.08
C ALA A 216 9.79 9.13 9.46
N VAL A 217 8.48 9.05 9.69
CA VAL A 217 7.84 9.62 10.89
C VAL A 217 7.67 8.57 11.99
N LEU A 218 7.25 7.34 11.65
CA LEU A 218 6.78 6.33 12.61
C LEU A 218 7.62 5.03 12.60
N GLY A 219 8.67 4.96 11.78
CA GLY A 219 9.59 3.82 11.69
C GLY A 219 9.16 2.72 10.72
N GLU A 220 10.02 1.71 10.58
CA GLU A 220 9.85 0.60 9.64
C GLU A 220 9.11 -0.59 10.27
N THR A 221 7.93 -0.91 9.75
CA THR A 221 7.12 -2.06 10.20
C THR A 221 7.78 -3.40 9.89
N TYR A 222 8.29 -3.58 8.68
CA TYR A 222 8.84 -4.86 8.22
C TYR A 222 10.13 -5.30 8.93
N LYS A 223 10.89 -4.35 9.47
CA LYS A 223 12.08 -4.62 10.29
C LYS A 223 11.81 -4.46 11.79
N ASN A 224 10.58 -4.11 12.17
CA ASN A 224 10.22 -3.74 13.54
C ASN A 224 11.19 -2.70 14.13
N SER A 225 11.57 -1.70 13.32
CA SER A 225 12.60 -0.73 13.65
C SER A 225 12.00 0.64 13.94
N SER A 226 12.24 1.15 15.15
CA SER A 226 11.76 2.47 15.59
C SER A 226 12.76 3.56 15.19
N ASN A 227 12.93 3.79 13.90
CA ASN A 227 13.95 4.69 13.32
C ASN A 227 13.38 5.96 12.67
N GLY A 228 12.12 6.29 12.96
CA GLY A 228 11.47 7.53 12.50
C GLY A 228 11.68 8.70 13.45
N ILE A 229 11.01 9.83 13.15
CA ILE A 229 10.98 11.03 14.01
C ILE A 229 10.31 10.73 15.36
N ILE A 230 9.28 9.88 15.36
CA ILE A 230 8.61 9.40 16.58
C ILE A 230 9.19 8.02 16.93
N ILE A 231 9.78 7.94 18.11
CA ILE A 231 10.36 6.74 18.67
C ILE A 231 9.35 6.07 19.61
N GLY A 232 9.08 4.79 19.42
CA GLY A 232 8.16 4.02 20.24
C GLY A 232 7.98 2.59 19.74
N ARG A 233 7.03 1.85 20.32
CA ARG A 233 6.72 0.50 19.84
C ARG A 233 6.03 0.59 18.48
N VAL A 234 6.71 0.15 17.41
CA VAL A 234 6.22 0.25 16.01
C VAL A 234 4.83 -0.39 15.86
N LEU A 235 4.58 -1.55 16.46
CA LEU A 235 3.27 -2.22 16.50
C LEU A 235 2.13 -1.30 17.00
N LEU A 236 2.45 -0.38 17.88
CA LEU A 236 1.47 0.51 18.49
C LEU A 236 1.32 1.78 17.67
N ILE A 237 2.42 2.48 17.42
CA ILE A 237 2.40 3.85 16.93
C ILE A 237 2.28 3.98 15.41
N ASN A 238 2.62 2.93 14.66
CA ASN A 238 2.77 3.01 13.21
C ASN A 238 1.41 3.13 12.47
N GLY A 239 1.41 3.83 11.33
CA GLY A 239 0.24 4.03 10.48
C GLY A 239 -0.28 2.76 9.79
N GLN A 240 0.52 1.68 9.75
CA GLN A 240 0.09 0.35 9.29
C GLN A 240 -0.20 -0.59 10.47
N CYS A 241 -0.16 -0.07 11.71
CA CYS A 241 -0.37 -0.86 12.91
C CYS A 241 -1.54 -0.26 13.75
N LEU A 242 -1.53 -0.44 15.08
CA LEU A 242 -2.73 -0.20 15.92
C LEU A 242 -3.29 1.22 15.81
N PHE A 243 -2.46 2.26 15.95
CA PHE A 243 -2.94 3.64 15.83
C PHE A 243 -3.40 3.98 14.42
N GLY A 244 -2.66 3.53 13.42
CA GLY A 244 -3.07 3.64 12.02
C GLY A 244 -4.43 3.02 11.76
N LEU A 245 -4.65 1.80 12.26
CA LEU A 245 -5.89 1.06 12.07
C LEU A 245 -7.11 1.85 12.56
N ILE A 246 -7.01 2.58 13.68
CA ILE A 246 -8.10 3.43 14.19
C ILE A 246 -8.50 4.47 13.13
N PHE A 247 -7.54 5.26 12.65
CA PHE A 247 -7.83 6.34 11.69
C PHE A 247 -8.20 5.81 10.30
N LEU A 248 -7.57 4.72 9.86
CA LEU A 248 -7.92 4.03 8.62
C LEU A 248 -9.35 3.48 8.67
N CYS A 249 -9.78 2.89 9.79
CA CYS A 249 -11.14 2.41 9.97
C CYS A 249 -12.16 3.57 9.97
N LEU A 250 -11.85 4.69 10.64
CA LEU A 250 -12.72 5.88 10.59
C LEU A 250 -12.92 6.38 9.16
N PHE A 251 -11.84 6.44 8.37
CA PHE A 251 -11.94 6.80 6.96
C PHE A 251 -12.68 5.73 6.14
N ALA A 252 -12.44 4.44 6.40
CA ALA A 252 -13.12 3.34 5.73
C ALA A 252 -14.64 3.40 5.93
N LEU A 253 -15.12 3.72 7.13
CA LEU A 253 -16.55 3.92 7.40
C LEU A 253 -17.14 5.07 6.57
N TYR A 254 -16.43 6.19 6.46
CA TYR A 254 -16.81 7.31 5.61
C TYR A 254 -16.86 6.90 4.13
N ALA A 255 -15.79 6.30 3.62
CA ALA A 255 -15.66 5.91 2.22
C ALA A 255 -16.71 4.84 1.83
N HIS A 256 -16.95 3.85 2.69
CA HIS A 256 -17.93 2.79 2.46
C HIS A 256 -19.35 3.35 2.25
N ARG A 257 -19.75 4.35 3.05
CA ARG A 257 -21.04 5.04 2.89
C ARG A 257 -21.12 5.74 1.54
N LYS A 258 -20.04 6.42 1.14
CA LYS A 258 -19.95 7.14 -0.13
C LYS A 258 -19.97 6.23 -1.36
N PHE A 259 -19.40 5.03 -1.26
CA PHE A 259 -19.48 3.99 -2.31
C PHE A 259 -20.91 3.54 -2.61
N SER A 260 -21.88 3.78 -1.73
CA SER A 260 -23.30 3.47 -2.02
C SER A 260 -23.92 4.39 -3.07
N LYS A 261 -23.27 5.51 -3.38
CA LYS A 261 -23.76 6.54 -4.30
C LYS A 261 -23.25 6.36 -5.73
N TYR A 262 -22.43 5.32 -5.99
CA TYR A 262 -21.86 4.98 -7.28
C TYR A 262 -22.31 3.57 -7.69
#